data_AF-A0A842QFZ6-F1
#
_entry.id   AF-A0A842QFZ6-F1
#
_cell.length_a   1.000
_cell.length_b   1.000
_cell.length_c   1.000
_cell.angle_alpha   90.00
_cell.angle_beta   90.00
_cell.angle_gamma   90.00
#
_symmetry.space_group_name_H-M   'P 1'
#
loop_
_entity.id
_entity.type
_entity.pdbx_description
1 polymer ?
#
loop_
_entity_poly.entity_id
_entity_poly.type
_entity_poly.pdbx_seq_one_letter_code
_entity_poly.pdbx_strand_id
1 'polypeptide(L)' 'MLRRVRCPVCSVIMELSITRDMVQDKKEFPVSVRIDHEDHHFYVNLDSEGSITDILHPDLCEPD' A
#
# COMPACT_ATOMS: atom_id res chain seq x y z
N MET A 1 -12.82 -3.89 1.39
CA MET A 1 -13.39 -2.63 1.94
C MET A 1 -12.66 -1.49 1.27
N LEU A 2 -13.34 -0.39 0.93
CA LEU A 2 -12.66 0.79 0.37
C LEU A 2 -11.93 1.53 1.52
N ARG A 3 -10.62 1.70 1.38
CA ARG A 3 -9.77 2.40 2.35
C ARG A 3 -9.30 3.70 1.72
N ARG A 4 -9.55 4.82 2.39
CA ARG A 4 -9.02 6.12 1.96
C ARG A 4 -7.56 6.22 2.37
N VAL A 5 -6.68 6.42 1.38
CA VAL A 5 -5.24 6.55 1.58
C VAL A 5 -4.82 7.89 1.03
N ARG A 6 -3.94 8.56 1.76
CA ARG A 6 -3.29 9.78 1.28
C ARG A 6 -2.01 9.37 0.57
N CYS A 7 -1.89 9.72 -0.70
CA CYS A 7 -0.67 9.48 -1.45
C CYS A 7 0.50 10.22 -0.76
N PRO A 8 1.60 9.52 -0.43
CA PRO A 8 2.72 10.14 0.26
C PRO A 8 3.51 11.12 -0.65
N VAL A 9 3.38 10.98 -1.98
CA VAL A 9 4.08 11.81 -2.98
C VAL A 9 3.35 13.13 -3.24
N CYS A 10 2.08 13.06 -3.64
CA CYS A 10 1.30 14.24 -4.08
C CYS A 10 0.24 14.70 -3.07
N SER A 11 0.12 14.03 -1.91
CA SER A 11 -0.89 14.32 -0.88
C SER A 11 -2.36 14.18 -1.29
N VAL A 12 -2.67 13.69 -2.49
CA VAL A 12 -4.04 13.43 -2.95
C VAL A 12 -4.64 12.24 -2.19
N ILE A 13 -5.92 12.34 -1.81
CA ILE A 13 -6.66 11.26 -1.17
C ILE A 13 -7.27 10.37 -2.25
N MET A 14 -7.00 9.08 -2.19
CA MET A 14 -7.54 8.06 -3.08
C MET A 14 -8.23 6.96 -2.30
N GLU A 15 -9.12 6.24 -2.98
CA GLU A 15 -9.80 5.08 -2.43
C GLU A 15 -9.17 3.80 -2.98
N LEU A 16 -8.48 3.06 -2.10
CA LEU A 16 -7.91 1.76 -2.42
C LEU A 16 -8.89 0.66 -2.03
N SER A 17 -9.21 -0.21 -3.00
CA SER A 17 -9.98 -1.41 -2.73
C SER A 17 -9.06 -2.52 -2.23
N ILE A 18 -8.80 -2.52 -0.93
CA ILE A 18 -8.02 -3.59 -0.29
C ILE A 18 -8.97 -4.73 0.05
N THR A 19 -8.75 -5.87 -0.59
CA THR A 19 -9.48 -7.11 -0.36
C THR A 19 -8.61 -8.09 0.41
N ARG A 20 -9.24 -8.95 1.22
CA ARG A 20 -8.52 -10.02 1.93
C ARG A 20 -7.79 -10.97 0.98
N ASP A 21 -8.29 -11.10 -0.25
CA ASP A 21 -7.65 -11.88 -1.31
C ASP A 21 -6.21 -11.44 -1.60
N MET A 22 -5.90 -10.14 -1.50
CA MET A 22 -4.54 -9.60 -1.70
C MET A 22 -3.52 -10.09 -0.66
N VAL A 23 -3.98 -10.47 0.52
CA VAL A 23 -3.15 -10.95 1.64
C VAL A 23 -3.33 -12.44 1.92
N GLN A 24 -4.32 -13.10 1.32
CA GLN A 24 -4.70 -14.48 1.61
C GLN A 24 -3.59 -15.49 1.28
N ASP A 25 -2.79 -15.23 0.24
CA ASP A 25 -1.70 -16.11 -0.20
C ASP A 25 -0.34 -15.73 0.42
N LYS A 26 -0.32 -14.75 1.33
CA LYS A 26 0.92 -14.24 1.93
C LYS A 26 1.23 -14.99 3.22
N LYS A 27 2.45 -15.52 3.30
CA LYS A 27 2.92 -16.30 4.45
C LYS A 27 3.48 -15.44 5.58
N GLU A 28 3.88 -14.21 5.28
CA GLU A 28 4.60 -13.32 6.20
C GLU A 28 4.01 -11.91 6.13
N PHE A 29 3.96 -11.24 7.29
CA PHE A 29 3.38 -9.90 7.45
C PHE A 29 4.34 -8.99 8.23
N PRO A 30 4.38 -7.68 7.94
CA PRO A 30 3.53 -6.97 6.99
C PRO A 30 3.89 -7.24 5.53
N VAL A 31 2.89 -7.21 4.65
CA VAL A 31 3.06 -7.37 3.20
C VAL A 31 3.08 -6.01 2.55
N SER A 32 4.16 -5.70 1.85
CA SER A 32 4.23 -4.49 1.03
C SER A 32 3.54 -4.70 -0.32
N VAL A 33 2.56 -3.86 -0.63
CA VAL A 33 1.82 -3.86 -1.90
C VAL A 33 2.14 -2.57 -2.63
N ARG A 34 2.54 -2.69 -3.90
CA ARG A 34 2.77 -1.54 -4.79
C ARG A 34 1.44 -0.97 -5.24
N ILE A 35 1.27 0.33 -5.06
CA ILE A 35 0.12 1.10 -5.50
C ILE A 35 0.58 2.07 -6.57
N ASP A 36 0.13 1.84 -7.80
CA ASP A 36 0.35 2.77 -8.91
C ASP A 36 -0.68 3.90 -8.84
N HIS A 37 -0.20 5.14 -8.85
CA HIS A 37 -1.03 6.35 -8.81
C HIS A 37 -0.56 7.35 -9.87
N GLU A 38 -1.31 7.42 -10.96
CA GLU A 38 -1.03 8.29 -12.10
C GLU A 38 0.42 8.15 -12.60
N ASP A 39 1.29 9.13 -12.30
CA ASP A 39 2.68 9.21 -12.76
C ASP A 39 3.71 8.64 -11.75
N HIS A 40 3.27 8.23 -10.56
CA HIS A 40 4.14 7.69 -9.52
C HIS A 40 3.56 6.42 -8.91
N HIS A 41 4.37 5.75 -8.09
CA HIS A 41 3.90 4.63 -7.30
C HIS A 41 4.35 4.81 -5.85
N PHE A 42 3.69 4.13 -4.94
CA PHE A 42 4.09 4.07 -3.54
C PHE A 42 3.76 2.69 -3.00
N TYR A 43 4.25 2.36 -1.80
CA TYR A 43 3.97 1.05 -1.20
C TYR A 43 3.10 1.22 0.03
N VAL A 44 2.21 0.25 0.25
CA VAL A 44 1.42 0.16 1.49
C VAL A 44 1.70 -1.16 2.15
N ASN A 45 1.95 -1.12 3.45
CA ASN A 45 2.13 -2.32 4.26
C ASN A 45 0.77 -2.76 4.79
N LEU A 46 0.45 -4.03 4.57
CA LEU A 46 -0.79 -4.66 5.01
C LEU A 46 -0.52 -5.70 6.09
N ASP A 47 -1.40 -5.78 7.08
CA ASP A 47 -1.41 -6.89 8.05
C ASP A 47 -2.23 -8.09 7.54
N SER A 48 -2.32 -9.15 8.34
CA SER A 48 -3.04 -10.38 8.01
C SER A 48 -4.54 -10.20 7.80
N GLU A 49 -5.13 -9.13 8.32
CA GLU A 49 -6.52 -8.77 8.08
C GLU A 49 -6.72 -7.88 6.84
N GLY A 50 -5.63 -7.45 6.18
CA GLY A 50 -5.66 -6.50 5.07
C GLY A 50 -5.92 -5.06 5.51
N SER A 51 -5.56 -4.70 6.75
CA SER A 51 -5.50 -3.31 7.19
C SER A 51 -4.14 -2.71 6.88
N ILE A 52 -4.14 -1.42 6.55
CA ILE A 52 -2.92 -0.68 6.28
C ILE A 52 -2.25 -0.38 7.60
N THR A 53 -1.03 -0.87 7.77
CA THR A 53 -0.19 -0.60 8.94
C THR A 53 0.76 0.56 8.70
N ASP A 54 1.22 0.72 7.46
CA ASP A 54 2.17 1.77 7.08
C ASP A 54 2.04 2.15 5.59
N ILE A 55 2.46 3.36 5.23
CA ILE A 55 2.46 3.89 3.87
C ILE A 55 3.88 4.40 3.57
N LEU A 56 4.56 3.72 2.66
CA LEU A 56 5.95 3.96 2.31
C LEU A 56 6.05 4.84 1.05
N HIS A 57 6.88 5.87 1.14
CA HIS A 57 7.23 6.72 -0.01
C HIS A 57 8.10 5.92 -1.00
N PRO A 58 7.95 6.09 -2.33
CA PRO A 58 8.79 5.40 -3.33
C PRO A 58 10.29 5.56 -3.09
N ASP A 59 10.74 6.77 -2.73
CA ASP A 59 12.14 7.08 -2.36
C ASP A 59 12.73 6.21 -1.24
N LEU A 60 11.90 5.66 -0.35
CA LEU A 60 12.36 4.85 0.77
C LEU A 60 12.60 3.38 0.37
N CYS A 61 12.28 3.00 -0.87
CA CYS A 61 12.25 1.62 -1.33
C CYS A 61 13.28 1.28 -2.41
N GLU A 62 14.16 2.23 -2.79
CA GLU A 62 15.27 1.97 -3.72
C GLU A 62 16.58 1.73 -2.95
N PRO A 63 17.13 0.50 -2.95
CA PRO A 63 18.55 0.30 -2.70
C PRO A 63 19.35 0.67 -3.96
N ASP A 64 20.35 1.55 -3.80
CA ASP A 64 21.43 1.80 -4.77
C ASP A 64 22.20 0.51 -5.11
#